data_AF-A0A7I9ZFJ7-F1
#
_entry.id   AF-A0A7I9ZFJ7-F1
#
_cell.length_a   1.000
_cell.length_b   1.000
_cell.length_c   1.000
_cell.angle_alpha   90.00
_cell.angle_beta   90.00
_cell.angle_gamma   90.00
#
_symmetry.space_group_name_H-M   'P 1'
#
loop_
_entity.id
_entity.type
_entity.pdbx_description
1 polymer ?
#
loop_
_entity_poly.entity_id
_entity_poly.type
_entity_poly.pdbx_seq_one_letter_code
_entity_poly.pdbx_strand_id
1 'polypeptide(L)'
;MPAEPSRHRVAVWRELRRAGATLLGQGVWAVPDAPVFADGIARTEELAERGDGEVTVLAASGRNESDAARLEALFTAERSEEWAEFISDCANFDAEIDKEIRIAKFTIAELEEEEHSLERLRRWHRELTARDVFGAPEVTEANQQLKHCIERLAGYTERVFTALHQL
;
A
#
# COMPACT_ATOMS: atom_id res chain seq x y z
N MET A 1 16.86 -7.39 19.75
CA MET A 1 17.52 -6.21 19.14
C MET A 1 18.16 -5.36 20.22
N PRO A 2 19.44 -4.95 20.08
CA PRO A 2 20.08 -4.00 20.99
C PRO A 2 19.39 -2.62 21.00
N ALA A 3 19.49 -1.89 22.11
CA ALA A 3 18.84 -0.60 22.29
C ALA A 3 19.39 0.48 21.32
N GLU A 4 20.68 0.41 21.02
CA GLU A 4 21.39 1.26 20.06
C GLU A 4 22.28 0.43 19.13
N PRO A 5 22.51 0.90 17.89
CA PRO A 5 21.93 2.09 17.27
C PRO A 5 20.50 1.85 16.74
N SER A 6 19.63 2.86 16.81
CA SER A 6 18.20 2.76 16.45
C SER A 6 17.93 2.46 14.97
N ARG A 7 18.90 2.74 14.07
CA ARG A 7 18.75 2.59 12.62
C ARG A 7 18.32 1.19 12.18
N HIS A 8 18.86 0.13 12.80
CA HIS A 8 18.55 -1.25 12.39
C HIS A 8 17.14 -1.63 12.83
N ARG A 9 16.72 -1.21 14.02
CA ARG A 9 15.35 -1.39 14.50
C ARG A 9 14.33 -0.67 13.63
N VAL A 10 14.65 0.54 13.16
CA VAL A 10 13.80 1.29 12.22
C VAL A 10 13.72 0.58 10.86
N ALA A 11 14.83 0.03 10.36
CA ALA A 11 14.84 -0.73 9.11
C ALA A 11 13.93 -1.97 9.18
N VAL A 12 14.06 -2.76 10.26
CA VAL A 12 13.18 -3.92 10.53
C VAL A 12 11.72 -3.48 10.62
N TRP A 13 11.43 -2.42 11.38
CA TRP A 13 10.06 -1.89 11.51
C TRP A 13 9.46 -1.46 10.17
N ARG A 14 10.24 -0.80 9.31
CA ARG A 14 9.81 -0.41 7.96
C ARG A 14 9.54 -1.62 7.07
N GLU A 15 10.38 -2.65 7.13
CA GLU A 15 10.18 -3.85 6.35
C GLU A 15 8.92 -4.62 6.78
N LEU A 16 8.68 -4.76 8.09
CA LEU A 16 7.46 -5.39 8.61
C LEU A 16 6.20 -4.64 8.19
N ARG A 17 6.22 -3.30 8.28
CA ARG A 17 5.12 -2.45 7.76
C ARG A 17 4.91 -2.64 6.27
N ARG A 18 5.99 -2.63 5.48
CA ARG A 18 5.93 -2.86 4.03
C ARG A 18 5.38 -4.25 3.67
N ALA A 19 5.77 -5.28 4.43
CA ALA A 19 5.25 -6.64 4.26
C ALA A 19 3.77 -6.78 4.64
N GLY A 20 3.16 -5.78 5.28
CA GLY A 20 1.77 -5.83 5.74
C GLY A 20 1.60 -6.56 7.07
N ALA A 21 2.68 -6.71 7.87
CA ALA A 21 2.61 -7.35 9.17
C ALA A 21 1.81 -6.52 10.18
N THR A 22 1.00 -7.19 10.99
CA THR A 22 0.20 -6.61 12.06
C THR A 22 0.94 -6.71 13.39
N LEU A 23 1.00 -5.61 14.14
CA LEU A 23 1.63 -5.58 15.46
C LEU A 23 0.66 -6.15 16.51
N LEU A 24 1.02 -7.25 17.16
CA LEU A 24 0.21 -7.89 18.21
C LEU A 24 0.61 -7.44 19.63
N GLY A 25 1.83 -6.96 19.80
CA GLY A 25 2.39 -6.58 21.10
C GLY A 25 3.85 -6.14 20.96
N GLN A 26 4.51 -5.85 22.09
CA GLN A 26 5.89 -5.34 22.07
C GLN A 26 6.85 -6.31 21.36
N GLY A 27 7.26 -5.95 20.14
CA GLY A 27 8.16 -6.77 19.32
C GLY A 27 7.53 -8.01 18.69
N VAL A 28 6.21 -8.21 18.83
CA VAL A 28 5.50 -9.36 18.25
C VAL A 28 4.68 -8.89 17.07
N TRP A 29 5.01 -9.43 15.90
CA TRP A 29 4.33 -9.14 14.64
C TRP A 29 3.76 -10.43 14.08
N ALA A 30 2.66 -10.30 13.35
CA ALA A 30 2.00 -11.43 12.70
C ALA A 30 1.70 -11.10 11.24
N VAL A 31 1.82 -12.12 10.41
CA VAL A 31 1.29 -12.16 9.05
C VAL A 31 0.47 -13.45 8.92
N PRO A 32 -0.54 -13.48 8.04
CA PRO A 32 -1.20 -14.71 7.65
C PRO A 32 -0.19 -15.70 7.05
N ASP A 33 -0.43 -16.99 7.24
CA ASP A 33 0.36 -18.04 6.63
C ASP A 33 0.02 -18.15 5.14
N ALA A 34 0.61 -17.26 4.33
CA ALA A 34 0.41 -17.18 2.90
C ALA A 34 1.72 -16.87 2.16
N PRO A 35 1.93 -17.39 0.93
CA PRO A 35 3.19 -17.24 0.21
C PRO A 35 3.66 -15.80 -0.02
N VAL A 36 2.72 -14.85 -0.14
CA VAL A 36 3.01 -13.43 -0.37
C VAL A 36 3.89 -12.81 0.73
N PHE A 37 3.87 -13.36 1.95
CA PHE A 37 4.62 -12.82 3.08
C PHE A 37 6.04 -13.41 3.24
N ALA A 38 6.35 -14.51 2.55
CA ALA A 38 7.61 -15.23 2.73
C ALA A 38 8.84 -14.34 2.52
N ASP A 39 8.86 -13.56 1.43
CA ASP A 39 9.96 -12.65 1.13
C ASP A 39 10.10 -11.53 2.17
N GLY A 40 8.99 -11.04 2.73
CA GLY A 40 9.00 -10.02 3.77
C GLY A 40 9.59 -10.54 5.09
N ILE A 41 9.28 -11.78 5.43
CA ILE A 41 9.88 -12.48 6.58
C ILE A 41 11.38 -12.63 6.38
N ALA A 42 11.82 -13.18 5.24
CA ALA A 42 13.23 -13.41 4.95
C ALA A 42 14.07 -12.11 5.00
N ARG A 43 13.55 -11.01 4.43
CA ARG A 43 14.22 -9.70 4.52
C ARG A 43 14.24 -9.12 5.93
N THR A 44 13.21 -9.40 6.73
CA THR A 44 13.17 -8.99 8.14
C THR A 44 14.27 -9.68 8.95
N GLU A 45 14.46 -10.98 8.74
CA GLU A 45 15.53 -11.76 9.36
C GLU A 45 16.91 -11.19 8.97
N GLU A 46 17.16 -10.99 7.66
CA GLU A 46 18.42 -10.42 7.16
C GLU A 46 18.70 -9.03 7.75
N LEU A 47 17.69 -8.16 7.83
CA LEU A 47 17.83 -6.82 8.42
C LEU A 47 18.14 -6.85 9.92
N ALA A 48 17.57 -7.82 10.64
CA ALA A 48 17.82 -8.00 12.06
C ALA A 48 19.24 -8.52 12.30
N GLU A 49 19.68 -9.53 11.56
CA GLU A 49 21.04 -10.10 11.64
C GLU A 49 22.11 -9.05 11.37
N ARG A 50 21.93 -8.21 10.34
CA ARG A 50 22.83 -7.08 10.04
C ARG A 50 22.96 -6.06 11.18
N GLY A 51 21.99 -6.04 12.09
CA GLY A 51 21.97 -5.17 13.27
C GLY A 51 22.35 -5.87 14.57
N ASP A 52 23.00 -7.04 14.51
CA ASP A 52 23.32 -7.91 15.65
C ASP A 52 22.08 -8.26 16.49
N GLY A 53 20.97 -8.46 15.79
CA GLY A 53 19.68 -8.81 16.34
C GLY A 53 19.23 -10.22 16.01
N GLU A 54 18.18 -10.66 16.69
CA GLU A 54 17.59 -11.99 16.51
C GLU A 54 16.10 -11.86 16.19
N VAL A 55 15.63 -12.71 15.29
CA VAL A 55 14.22 -12.90 14.95
C VAL A 55 13.90 -14.37 15.17
N THR A 56 12.73 -14.65 15.75
CA THR A 56 12.21 -16.01 15.86
C THR A 56 10.89 -16.06 15.12
N VAL A 57 10.83 -16.86 14.06
CA VAL A 57 9.62 -17.08 13.28
C VAL A 57 8.92 -18.33 13.80
N LEU A 58 7.63 -18.20 14.09
CA LEU A 58 6.80 -19.29 14.61
C LEU A 58 5.55 -19.42 13.75
N ALA A 59 5.18 -20.65 13.41
CA ALA A 59 3.83 -20.95 12.96
C ALA A 59 2.91 -21.02 14.19
N ALA A 60 1.85 -20.21 14.19
CA ALA A 60 0.90 -20.12 15.29
C ALA A 60 -0.54 -20.10 14.76
N SER A 61 -1.46 -20.59 15.58
CA SER A 61 -2.91 -20.53 15.33
C SER A 61 -3.62 -20.08 16.60
N GLY A 62 -4.84 -19.56 16.45
CA GLY A 62 -5.72 -19.29 17.59
C GLY A 62 -5.96 -20.55 18.41
N ARG A 63 -6.04 -20.43 19.73
CA ARG A 63 -6.28 -21.59 20.62
C ARG A 63 -7.65 -22.22 20.35
N ASN A 64 -8.60 -21.40 19.91
CA ASN A 64 -9.94 -21.78 19.51
C ASN A 64 -10.36 -20.92 18.30
N GLU A 65 -11.53 -21.20 17.74
CA GLU A 65 -12.07 -20.47 16.59
C GLU A 65 -12.23 -18.96 16.87
N SER A 66 -12.62 -18.57 18.09
CA SER A 66 -12.75 -17.15 18.44
C SER A 66 -11.41 -16.40 18.46
N ASP A 67 -10.33 -17.06 18.90
CA ASP A 67 -8.99 -16.48 18.88
C ASP A 67 -8.46 -16.36 17.44
N ALA A 68 -8.75 -17.36 16.59
CA ALA A 68 -8.39 -17.30 15.17
C ALA A 68 -9.14 -16.16 14.45
N ALA A 69 -10.45 -16.05 14.66
CA ALA A 69 -11.27 -14.97 14.12
C ALA A 69 -10.81 -13.58 14.63
N ARG A 70 -10.33 -13.49 15.87
CA ARG A 70 -9.75 -12.24 16.39
C ARG A 70 -8.46 -11.84 15.68
N LEU A 71 -7.58 -12.79 15.36
CA LEU A 71 -6.35 -12.49 14.61
C LEU A 71 -6.66 -12.04 13.18
N GLU A 72 -7.61 -12.71 12.52
CA GLU A 72 -8.12 -12.30 11.22
C GLU A 72 -8.67 -10.87 11.27
N ALA A 73 -9.55 -10.57 12.23
CA ALA A 73 -10.14 -9.24 12.38
C ALA A 73 -9.09 -8.14 12.61
N LEU A 74 -8.04 -8.41 13.40
CA LEU A 74 -6.94 -7.46 13.60
C LEU A 74 -6.16 -7.19 12.31
N PHE A 75 -5.93 -8.23 11.51
CA PHE A 75 -5.26 -8.08 10.22
C PHE A 75 -6.12 -7.31 9.23
N THR A 76 -7.39 -7.69 9.10
CA THR A 76 -8.35 -7.03 8.21
C THR A 76 -8.53 -5.56 8.57
N ALA A 77 -8.54 -5.19 9.86
CA ALA A 77 -8.63 -3.80 10.28
C ALA A 77 -7.46 -2.94 9.76
N GLU A 78 -6.21 -3.42 9.84
CA GLU A 78 -5.06 -2.70 9.28
C GLU A 78 -5.13 -2.61 7.74
N ARG A 79 -5.66 -3.65 7.06
CA ARG A 79 -5.90 -3.59 5.60
C ARG A 79 -6.98 -2.57 5.24
N SER A 80 -8.06 -2.49 6.02
CA SER A 80 -9.11 -1.49 5.85
C SER A 80 -8.58 -0.07 5.97
N GLU A 81 -7.69 0.21 6.93
CA GLU A 81 -7.04 1.52 7.06
C GLU A 81 -6.18 1.85 5.83
N GLU A 82 -5.39 0.90 5.31
CA GLU A 82 -4.59 1.10 4.09
C GLU A 82 -5.47 1.32 2.86
N TRP A 83 -6.59 0.61 2.72
CA TRP A 83 -7.53 0.81 1.62
C TRP A 83 -8.24 2.17 1.70
N ALA A 84 -8.60 2.62 2.90
CA ALA A 84 -9.17 3.95 3.10
C ALA A 84 -8.18 5.06 2.71
N GLU A 85 -6.90 4.88 3.04
CA GLU A 85 -5.84 5.80 2.59
C GLU A 85 -5.69 5.79 1.06
N PHE A 86 -5.72 4.61 0.44
CA PHE A 86 -5.69 4.48 -1.01
C PHE A 86 -6.86 5.21 -1.69
N ILE A 87 -8.09 5.06 -1.17
CA ILE A 87 -9.28 5.76 -1.68
C ILE A 87 -9.11 7.28 -1.55
N SER A 88 -8.57 7.74 -0.41
CA SER A 88 -8.26 9.16 -0.22
C SER A 88 -7.24 9.67 -1.25
N ASP A 89 -6.23 8.88 -1.59
CA ASP A 89 -5.23 9.25 -2.58
C ASP A 89 -5.77 9.23 -4.02
N CYS A 90 -6.76 8.39 -4.33
CA CYS A 90 -7.54 8.52 -5.57
C CYS A 90 -8.27 9.87 -5.64
N ALA A 91 -8.89 10.30 -4.55
CA ALA A 91 -9.57 11.60 -4.49
C ALA A 91 -8.59 12.78 -4.64
N ASN A 92 -7.38 12.66 -4.08
CA ASN A 92 -6.31 13.64 -4.27
C ASN A 92 -5.88 13.74 -5.76
N PHE A 93 -5.74 12.60 -6.45
CA PHE A 93 -5.45 12.56 -7.88
C PHE A 93 -6.55 13.26 -8.70
N ASP A 94 -7.83 13.00 -8.41
CA ASP A 94 -8.93 13.65 -9.09
C ASP A 94 -8.92 15.18 -8.93
N ALA A 95 -8.62 15.64 -7.71
CA ALA A 95 -8.52 17.06 -7.40
C ALA A 95 -7.38 17.74 -8.15
N GLU A 96 -6.26 17.04 -8.36
CA GLU A 96 -5.14 17.56 -9.16
C GLU A 96 -5.51 17.66 -10.64
N ILE A 97 -6.12 16.62 -11.23
CA ILE A 97 -6.63 16.69 -12.61
C ILE A 97 -7.64 17.84 -12.78
N ASP A 98 -8.55 18.03 -11.82
CA ASP A 98 -9.51 19.14 -11.85
C ASP A 98 -8.85 20.51 -11.77
N LYS A 99 -7.78 20.63 -10.99
CA LYS A 99 -6.98 21.85 -10.90
C LYS A 99 -6.32 22.14 -12.25
N GLU A 100 -5.65 21.17 -12.85
CA GLU A 100 -4.94 21.37 -14.12
C GLU A 100 -5.88 21.70 -15.28
N ILE A 101 -7.05 21.08 -15.33
CA ILE A 101 -8.12 21.45 -16.27
C ILE A 101 -8.60 22.88 -16.04
N ARG A 102 -8.80 23.28 -14.77
CA ARG A 102 -9.32 24.61 -14.41
C ARG A 102 -8.36 25.73 -14.82
N ILE A 103 -7.06 25.51 -14.67
CA ILE A 103 -6.05 26.49 -15.08
C ILE A 103 -5.58 26.31 -16.53
N ALA A 104 -6.22 25.38 -17.28
CA ALA A 104 -5.93 25.05 -18.67
C ALA A 104 -4.45 24.71 -18.94
N LYS A 105 -3.79 24.03 -18.00
CA LYS A 105 -2.36 23.71 -18.09
C LYS A 105 -2.12 22.45 -18.93
N PHE A 106 -2.45 22.52 -20.20
CA PHE A 106 -2.40 21.37 -21.12
C PHE A 106 -1.02 21.22 -21.77
N THR A 107 -0.07 20.61 -21.05
CA THR A 107 1.29 20.38 -21.56
C THR A 107 1.70 18.91 -21.42
N ILE A 108 2.67 18.47 -22.23
CA ILE A 108 3.21 17.10 -22.15
C ILE A 108 3.86 16.84 -20.78
N ALA A 109 4.57 17.82 -20.22
CA ALA A 109 5.22 17.66 -18.93
C ALA A 109 4.23 17.36 -17.79
N GLU A 110 3.07 18.05 -17.79
CA GLU A 110 2.01 17.76 -16.82
C GLU A 110 1.35 16.41 -17.07
N LEU A 111 1.13 16.04 -18.33
CA LEU A 111 0.60 14.72 -18.66
C LEU A 111 1.53 13.60 -18.14
N GLU A 112 2.84 13.73 -18.33
CA GLU A 112 3.83 12.77 -17.83
C GLU A 112 3.83 12.69 -16.30
N GLU A 113 3.67 13.83 -15.60
CA GLU A 113 3.54 13.86 -14.14
C GLU A 113 2.30 13.12 -13.66
N GLU A 114 1.15 13.31 -14.30
CA GLU A 114 -0.09 12.61 -13.96
C GLU A 114 -0.04 11.11 -14.31
N GLU A 115 0.62 10.74 -15.40
CA GLU A 115 0.89 9.34 -15.74
C GLU A 115 1.73 8.64 -14.67
N HIS A 116 2.76 9.33 -14.16
CA HIS A 116 3.59 8.84 -13.06
C HIS A 116 2.79 8.69 -11.75
N SER A 117 1.94 9.67 -11.43
CA SER A 117 1.03 9.61 -10.27
C SER A 117 0.06 8.43 -10.37
N LEU A 118 -0.55 8.19 -11.53
CA LEU A 118 -1.43 7.04 -11.73
C LEU A 118 -0.68 5.71 -11.64
N GLU A 119 0.54 5.60 -12.16
CA GLU A 119 1.32 4.37 -12.03
C GLU A 119 1.69 4.08 -10.56
N ARG A 120 1.91 5.11 -9.75
CA ARG A 120 2.08 4.93 -8.29
C ARG A 120 0.82 4.35 -7.65
N LEU A 121 -0.37 4.87 -7.97
CA LEU A 121 -1.65 4.32 -7.49
C LEU A 121 -1.81 2.85 -7.93
N ARG A 122 -1.56 2.54 -9.21
CA ARG A 122 -1.66 1.16 -9.73
C ARG A 122 -0.70 0.20 -9.03
N ARG A 123 0.52 0.64 -8.73
CA ARG A 123 1.48 -0.18 -7.99
C ARG A 123 1.00 -0.43 -6.57
N TRP A 124 0.60 0.63 -5.87
CA TRP A 124 0.14 0.53 -4.50
C TRP A 124 -1.09 -0.37 -4.36
N HIS A 125 -2.07 -0.22 -5.26
CA HIS A 125 -3.24 -1.10 -5.34
C HIS A 125 -2.88 -2.59 -5.49
N ARG A 126 -1.93 -2.92 -6.37
CA ARG A 126 -1.46 -4.30 -6.55
C ARG A 126 -0.81 -4.85 -5.28
N GLU A 127 0.02 -4.03 -4.61
CA GLU A 127 0.68 -4.39 -3.36
C GLU A 127 -0.32 -4.58 -2.21
N LEU A 128 -1.38 -3.77 -2.12
CA LEU A 128 -2.47 -3.93 -1.15
C LEU A 128 -3.26 -5.19 -1.43
N THR A 129 -3.70 -5.38 -2.68
CA THR A 129 -4.47 -6.55 -3.11
C THR A 129 -3.73 -7.85 -2.80
N ALA A 130 -2.41 -7.89 -3.01
CA ALA A 130 -1.61 -9.08 -2.73
C ALA A 130 -1.56 -9.42 -1.22
N ARG A 131 -1.58 -8.41 -0.34
CA ARG A 131 -1.48 -8.57 1.11
C ARG A 131 -2.85 -8.72 1.79
N ASP A 132 -3.93 -8.28 1.16
CA ASP A 132 -5.29 -8.41 1.67
C ASP A 132 -5.86 -9.81 1.42
N VAL A 133 -5.41 -10.77 2.23
CA VAL A 133 -5.77 -12.19 2.06
C VAL A 133 -7.14 -12.56 2.67
N PHE A 134 -7.72 -11.69 3.49
CA PHE A 134 -9.01 -11.93 4.14
C PHE A 134 -10.15 -11.09 3.54
N GLY A 135 -9.83 -10.09 2.72
CA GLY A 135 -10.80 -9.30 1.98
C GLY A 135 -11.42 -8.21 2.84
N ALA A 136 -10.80 -7.03 2.85
CA ALA A 136 -11.37 -5.85 3.47
C ALA A 136 -12.63 -5.36 2.72
N PRO A 137 -13.63 -4.78 3.42
CA PRO A 137 -14.86 -4.32 2.80
C PRO A 137 -14.65 -3.21 1.76
N GLU A 138 -13.58 -2.42 1.88
CA GLU A 138 -13.26 -1.29 1.00
C GLU A 138 -12.79 -1.70 -0.40
N VAL A 139 -12.39 -2.96 -0.61
CA VAL A 139 -11.77 -3.43 -1.87
C VAL A 139 -12.62 -3.09 -3.11
N THR A 140 -13.95 -3.22 -3.00
CA THR A 140 -14.86 -2.94 -4.13
C THR A 140 -14.84 -1.46 -4.49
N GLU A 141 -14.87 -0.57 -3.49
CA GLU A 141 -14.81 0.88 -3.69
C GLU A 141 -13.43 1.28 -4.24
N ALA A 142 -12.34 0.78 -3.65
CA ALA A 142 -10.99 1.06 -4.12
C ALA A 142 -10.79 0.68 -5.60
N ASN A 143 -11.31 -0.48 -6.03
CA ASN A 143 -11.28 -0.88 -7.44
C ASN A 143 -12.05 0.09 -8.35
N GLN A 144 -13.20 0.58 -7.89
CA GLN A 144 -13.99 1.56 -8.64
C GLN A 144 -13.26 2.91 -8.73
N GLN A 145 -12.65 3.38 -7.64
CA GLN A 145 -11.89 4.62 -7.61
C GLN A 145 -10.65 4.56 -8.51
N LEU A 146 -9.88 3.47 -8.48
CA LEU A 146 -8.74 3.30 -9.39
C LEU A 146 -9.19 3.34 -10.85
N LYS A 147 -10.30 2.65 -11.18
CA LYS A 147 -10.86 2.69 -12.53
C LYS A 147 -11.26 4.11 -12.92
N HIS A 148 -11.86 4.86 -12.00
CA HIS A 148 -12.21 6.26 -12.23
C HIS A 148 -10.98 7.13 -12.52
N CYS A 149 -9.90 7.02 -11.72
CA CYS A 149 -8.65 7.75 -11.97
C CYS A 149 -8.06 7.43 -13.36
N ILE A 150 -8.15 6.18 -13.82
CA ILE A 150 -7.72 5.78 -15.17
C ILE A 150 -8.53 6.51 -16.25
N GLU A 151 -9.86 6.56 -16.11
CA GLU A 151 -10.75 7.25 -17.05
C GLU A 151 -10.51 8.76 -17.04
N ARG A 152 -10.24 9.32 -15.86
CA ARG A 152 -9.93 10.75 -15.66
C ARG A 152 -8.64 11.16 -16.36
N LEU A 153 -7.58 10.37 -16.22
CA LEU A 153 -6.33 10.61 -16.94
C LEU A 153 -6.54 10.54 -18.45
N ALA A 154 -7.27 9.53 -18.95
CA ALA A 154 -7.56 9.42 -20.38
C ALA A 154 -8.27 10.67 -20.94
N GLY A 155 -9.26 11.21 -20.21
CA GLY A 155 -9.93 12.46 -20.58
C GLY A 155 -9.02 13.69 -20.52
N TYR A 156 -8.06 13.73 -19.60
CA TYR A 156 -7.05 14.78 -19.54
C TYR A 156 -6.06 14.68 -20.72
N THR A 157 -5.60 13.47 -21.05
CA THR A 157 -4.74 13.17 -22.20
C THR A 157 -5.35 13.68 -23.51
N GLU A 158 -6.63 13.43 -23.75
CA GLU A 158 -7.33 13.92 -24.95
C GLU A 158 -7.33 15.46 -25.05
N ARG A 159 -7.49 16.15 -23.92
CA ARG A 159 -7.44 17.62 -23.86
C ARG A 159 -6.04 18.15 -24.16
N VAL A 160 -5.01 17.52 -23.61
CA VAL A 160 -3.61 17.86 -23.88
C VAL A 160 -3.30 17.73 -25.37
N PHE A 161 -3.64 16.60 -25.98
CA PHE A 161 -3.42 16.43 -27.42
C PHE A 161 -4.24 17.40 -28.26
N THR A 162 -5.48 17.69 -27.88
CA THR A 162 -6.31 18.67 -28.61
C THR A 162 -5.68 20.06 -28.56
N ALA A 163 -5.19 20.50 -27.39
CA ALA A 163 -4.53 21.80 -27.23
C ALA A 163 -3.25 21.90 -28.07
N LEU A 164 -2.45 20.83 -28.14
CA LEU A 164 -1.21 20.79 -28.93
C LEU A 164 -1.44 20.86 -30.44
N HIS A 165 -2.55 20.32 -30.95
CA HIS A 165 -2.90 20.42 -32.38
C HIS A 165 -3.46 21.78 -32.79
N GLN A 166 -3.84 22.63 -31.82
CA GLN A 166 -4.37 23.98 -32.07
C GLN A 166 -3.28 25.07 -32.01
N LEU A 167 -2.05 24.70 -31.63
CA LEU A 167 -0.85 25.55 -31.66
C LEU A 167 -0.14 25.46 -33.02
#